data_AF-A0A6P7GSS0-F1
#
_entry.id   AF-A0A6P7GSS0-F1
#
_cell.length_a   1.000
_cell.length_b   1.000
_cell.length_c   1.000
_cell.angle_alpha   90.00
_cell.angle_beta   90.00
_cell.angle_gamma   90.00
#
_symmetry.space_group_name_H-M   'P 1'
#
loop_
_entity.id
_entity.type
_entity.pdbx_description
1 polymer ?
#
loop_
_entity_poly.entity_id
_entity_poly.type
_entity_poly.pdbx_seq_one_letter_code
_entity_poly.pdbx_strand_id
1 'polypeptide(L)'
;MAEKFVEMVPPVTEMEKILARRKDPKYREKVLQFYDALMQHIADELDGKEVADNETIEGLIAQLIHDLTDKNMYDEYEQMEESERRIELLLILFDRVKIRRDKVAKREEILDEIEEKLVPPKSFFDVSEPAVEDKYKLPAAMWEQVIEKAPARKIMEILLQAYPLAVVKKYVIYLGDYKEQIAQRMQRRHENVVSQMKKELRKEGEKMKLTAEEAERACDNAMAVLAAVKEQYLKKLAEERKQGKEGKEDLPEHSQLYEKMKEAMYDTQKKVEEEALRGKFLASQINSLNEQTEHIMNVSVDIIKRTEEKNIRILRNIKKLKAAIHKYELVIQDIKNRTKQTATGTSFTVQI
;
A
#
# COMPACT_ATOMS: atom_id res chain seq x y z
N MET A 1 -42.42 1.06 16.66
CA MET A 1 -41.04 1.50 17.00
C MET A 1 -40.04 0.75 16.12
N ALA A 2 -39.98 1.07 14.82
CA ALA A 2 -39.11 0.39 13.86
C ALA A 2 -38.44 1.38 12.88
N GLU A 3 -38.15 2.60 13.34
CA GLU A 3 -37.56 3.64 12.49
C GLU A 3 -36.54 4.43 13.32
N LYS A 4 -35.32 3.90 13.53
CA LYS A 4 -34.21 4.68 14.12
C LYS A 4 -32.80 4.35 13.62
N PHE A 5 -32.63 3.57 12.55
CA PHE A 5 -31.29 3.18 12.07
C PHE A 5 -31.04 3.34 10.57
N VAL A 6 -31.90 4.04 9.83
CA VAL A 6 -31.69 4.23 8.37
C VAL A 6 -30.73 5.39 8.04
N GLU A 7 -30.39 6.24 9.01
CA GLU A 7 -29.56 7.45 8.76
C GLU A 7 -28.05 7.30 8.96
N MET A 8 -27.52 6.10 9.27
CA MET A 8 -26.06 5.91 9.48
C MET A 8 -25.31 5.29 8.29
N VAL A 9 -25.94 5.16 7.12
CA VAL A 9 -25.22 4.78 5.89
C VAL A 9 -24.90 6.06 5.13
N PRO A 10 -23.61 6.44 4.98
CA PRO A 10 -23.24 7.56 4.13
C PRO A 10 -23.86 7.40 2.74
N PRO A 11 -24.32 8.48 2.10
CA PRO A 11 -24.88 8.39 0.76
C PRO A 11 -23.84 7.78 -0.18
N VAL A 12 -24.18 6.64 -0.79
CA VAL A 12 -23.32 5.94 -1.76
C VAL A 12 -22.90 6.94 -2.82
N THR A 13 -21.61 7.22 -2.87
CA THR A 13 -21.04 8.18 -3.81
C THR A 13 -21.30 7.72 -5.25
N GLU A 14 -21.39 8.66 -6.20
CA GLU A 14 -21.50 8.35 -7.63
C GLU A 14 -20.41 7.33 -8.06
N MET A 15 -19.22 7.42 -7.45
CA MET A 15 -18.11 6.53 -7.69
C MET A 15 -18.37 5.09 -7.20
N GLU A 16 -18.92 4.90 -6.00
CA GLU A 16 -19.33 3.59 -5.49
C GLU A 16 -20.46 2.96 -6.33
N LYS A 17 -21.38 3.77 -6.87
CA LYS A 17 -22.40 3.28 -7.81
C LYS A 17 -21.79 2.81 -9.14
N ILE A 18 -20.75 3.49 -9.63
CA ILE A 18 -20.01 3.10 -10.84
C ILE A 18 -19.22 1.81 -10.59
N LEU A 19 -18.60 1.67 -9.42
CA LEU A 19 -17.90 0.45 -9.00
C LEU A 19 -18.85 -0.74 -8.82
N ALA A 20 -20.01 -0.53 -8.22
CA ALA A 20 -21.01 -1.58 -8.01
C ALA A 20 -21.63 -2.13 -9.31
N ARG A 21 -21.56 -1.36 -10.41
CA ARG A 21 -21.98 -1.79 -11.75
C ARG A 21 -20.90 -2.53 -12.53
N ARG A 22 -19.71 -2.75 -11.95
CA ARG A 22 -18.65 -3.50 -12.62
C ARG A 22 -19.01 -4.97 -12.82
N LYS A 23 -18.50 -5.53 -13.91
CA LYS A 23 -18.49 -6.98 -14.15
C LYS A 23 -17.39 -7.62 -13.30
N ASP A 24 -17.57 -8.89 -12.91
CA ASP A 24 -16.59 -9.59 -12.07
C ASP A 24 -15.19 -9.59 -12.70
N PRO A 25 -14.11 -9.53 -11.89
CA PRO A 25 -12.72 -9.60 -12.37
C PRO A 25 -12.45 -10.74 -13.36
N LYS A 26 -13.05 -11.91 -13.12
CA LYS A 26 -12.94 -13.08 -14.01
C LYS A 26 -13.56 -12.86 -15.40
N TYR A 27 -14.63 -12.07 -15.49
CA TYR A 27 -15.22 -11.70 -16.78
C TYR A 27 -14.38 -10.65 -17.50
N ARG A 28 -13.73 -9.74 -16.76
CA ARG A 28 -12.82 -8.73 -17.33
C ARG A 28 -11.58 -9.37 -17.95
N GLU A 29 -10.99 -10.33 -17.24
CA GLU A 29 -9.83 -11.09 -17.73
C GLU A 29 -10.16 -11.86 -19.00
N LYS A 30 -11.35 -12.47 -19.08
CA LYS A 30 -11.83 -13.14 -20.30
C LYS A 30 -11.97 -12.19 -21.50
N VAL A 31 -12.32 -10.92 -21.28
CA VAL A 31 -12.42 -9.92 -22.35
C VAL A 31 -11.03 -9.55 -22.88
N LEU A 32 -10.03 -9.40 -22.01
CA LEU A 32 -8.65 -9.17 -22.43
C LEU A 32 -8.08 -10.40 -23.16
N GLN A 33 -8.31 -11.60 -22.63
CA GLN A 33 -7.93 -12.86 -23.26
C GLN A 33 -8.57 -13.04 -24.65
N PHE A 34 -9.82 -12.59 -24.82
CA PHE A 34 -10.47 -12.59 -26.13
C PHE A 34 -9.75 -11.70 -27.14
N TYR A 35 -9.36 -10.47 -26.76
CA TYR A 35 -8.62 -9.58 -27.64
C TYR A 35 -7.19 -10.09 -27.92
N ASP A 36 -6.53 -10.66 -26.92
CA ASP A 36 -5.20 -11.25 -27.08
C ASP A 36 -5.25 -12.46 -28.03
N ALA A 37 -6.26 -13.33 -27.90
CA ALA A 37 -6.50 -14.42 -28.85
C ALA A 37 -6.82 -13.93 -30.25
N LEU A 38 -7.64 -12.87 -30.39
CA LEU A 38 -7.97 -12.28 -31.69
C LEU A 38 -6.73 -11.69 -32.39
N MET A 39 -5.87 -10.97 -31.65
CA MET A 39 -4.59 -10.48 -32.18
C MET A 39 -3.66 -11.63 -32.59
N GLN A 40 -3.62 -12.71 -31.82
CA GLN A 40 -2.83 -13.89 -32.14
C GLN A 40 -3.33 -14.57 -33.42
N HIS A 41 -4.64 -14.70 -33.60
CA HIS A 41 -5.22 -15.25 -34.83
C HIS A 41 -4.92 -14.39 -36.07
N ILE A 42 -4.99 -13.05 -35.95
CA ILE A 42 -4.60 -12.13 -37.03
C ILE A 42 -3.10 -12.26 -37.35
N ALA A 43 -2.25 -12.38 -36.33
CA ALA A 43 -0.81 -12.55 -36.51
C ALA A 43 -0.45 -13.90 -37.14
N ASP A 44 -1.10 -14.98 -36.74
CA ASP A 44 -0.90 -16.31 -37.31
C ASP A 44 -1.35 -16.36 -38.79
N GLU A 45 -2.39 -15.61 -39.16
CA GLU A 45 -2.83 -15.44 -40.54
C GLU A 45 -1.85 -14.60 -41.38
N LEU A 46 -1.28 -13.53 -40.81
CA LEU A 46 -0.20 -12.74 -41.43
C LEU A 46 1.09 -13.56 -41.64
N ASP A 47 1.40 -14.49 -40.73
CA ASP A 47 2.53 -15.41 -40.82
C ASP A 47 2.29 -16.58 -41.80
N GLY A 48 1.12 -16.65 -42.44
CA GLY A 48 0.76 -17.70 -43.40
C GLY A 48 0.54 -19.08 -42.77
N LYS A 49 0.25 -19.16 -41.46
CA LYS A 49 -0.19 -20.40 -40.83
C LYS A 49 -1.67 -20.60 -41.17
N GLU A 50 -2.03 -21.78 -41.68
CA GLU A 50 -3.43 -22.13 -41.96
C GLU A 50 -4.22 -22.18 -40.65
N VAL A 51 -4.83 -21.06 -40.31
CA VAL A 51 -5.89 -20.99 -39.30
C VAL A 51 -7.19 -21.23 -40.08
N ALA A 52 -7.92 -22.29 -39.73
CA ALA A 52 -9.23 -22.59 -40.31
C ALA A 52 -10.08 -21.31 -40.44
N ASP A 53 -10.72 -21.12 -41.59
CA ASP A 53 -11.52 -19.93 -41.96
C ASP A 53 -12.21 -19.31 -40.75
N ASN A 54 -11.60 -18.24 -40.22
CA ASN A 54 -12.07 -17.64 -38.98
C ASN A 54 -13.16 -16.63 -39.33
N GLU A 55 -14.43 -17.07 -39.30
CA GLU A 55 -15.62 -16.26 -39.59
C GLU A 55 -15.64 -14.91 -38.83
N THR A 56 -14.99 -14.87 -37.66
CA THR A 56 -14.89 -13.65 -36.84
C THR A 56 -13.96 -12.61 -37.45
N ILE A 57 -12.81 -13.05 -38.02
CA ILE A 57 -11.86 -12.16 -38.68
C ILE A 57 -12.46 -11.65 -40.00
N GLU A 58 -13.07 -12.55 -40.78
CA GLU A 58 -13.78 -12.18 -42.01
C GLU A 58 -14.88 -11.15 -41.78
N GLY A 59 -15.70 -11.35 -40.74
CA GLY A 59 -16.73 -10.38 -40.36
C GLY A 59 -16.16 -9.03 -39.93
N LEU A 60 -14.99 -9.02 -39.28
CA LEU A 60 -14.31 -7.79 -38.87
C LEU A 60 -13.63 -7.08 -40.04
N ILE A 61 -13.09 -7.81 -41.01
CA ILE A 61 -12.56 -7.26 -42.26
C ILE A 61 -13.70 -6.64 -43.07
N ALA A 62 -14.84 -7.33 -43.20
CA ALA A 62 -16.01 -6.78 -43.90
C ALA A 62 -16.51 -5.47 -43.26
N GLN A 63 -16.53 -5.41 -41.91
CA GLN A 63 -16.83 -4.16 -41.19
C GLN A 63 -15.77 -3.08 -41.40
N LEU A 64 -14.49 -3.46 -41.46
CA LEU A 64 -13.40 -2.52 -41.70
C LEU A 64 -13.49 -1.93 -43.10
N ILE A 65 -13.78 -2.75 -44.11
CA ILE A 65 -14.01 -2.30 -45.49
C ILE A 65 -15.14 -1.28 -45.52
N HIS A 66 -16.29 -1.59 -44.93
CA HIS A 66 -17.40 -0.65 -44.82
C HIS A 66 -17.00 0.67 -44.14
N ASP A 67 -16.26 0.60 -43.02
CA ASP A 67 -15.79 1.78 -42.30
C ASP A 67 -14.78 2.63 -43.10
N LEU A 68 -13.98 2.00 -43.97
CA LEU A 68 -13.02 2.67 -44.84
C LEU A 68 -13.70 3.30 -46.06
N THR A 69 -14.72 2.63 -46.62
CA THR A 69 -15.55 3.15 -47.71
C THR A 69 -16.33 4.38 -47.25
N ASP A 70 -16.95 4.34 -46.07
CA ASP A 70 -17.65 5.49 -45.48
C ASP A 70 -16.76 6.72 -45.26
N LYS A 71 -15.45 6.51 -45.14
CA LYS A 71 -14.44 7.57 -44.93
C LYS A 71 -13.73 8.01 -46.22
N ASN A 72 -14.10 7.46 -47.37
CA ASN A 72 -13.40 7.67 -48.66
C ASN A 72 -11.90 7.35 -48.60
N MET A 73 -11.50 6.37 -47.79
CA MET A 73 -10.11 5.91 -47.68
C MET A 73 -9.91 4.50 -48.27
N TYR A 74 -10.97 3.89 -48.82
CA TYR A 74 -10.92 2.53 -49.36
C TYR A 74 -10.38 2.46 -50.80
N ASP A 75 -10.48 3.56 -51.56
CA ASP A 75 -10.12 3.61 -52.99
C ASP A 75 -8.65 3.21 -53.24
N GLU A 76 -7.76 3.47 -52.27
CA GLU A 76 -6.34 3.08 -52.32
C GLU A 76 -6.15 1.56 -52.20
N TYR A 77 -7.08 0.85 -51.55
CA TYR A 77 -7.03 -0.60 -51.32
C TYR A 77 -7.74 -1.40 -52.42
N GLU A 78 -8.70 -0.79 -53.13
CA GLU A 78 -9.45 -1.44 -54.20
C GLU A 78 -8.56 -1.75 -55.42
N GLN A 79 -7.50 -0.97 -55.64
CA GLN A 79 -6.57 -1.11 -56.77
C GLN A 79 -5.44 -2.13 -56.53
N MET A 80 -5.31 -2.67 -55.31
CA MET A 80 -4.25 -3.62 -54.96
C MET A 80 -4.61 -5.07 -55.33
N GLU A 81 -3.59 -5.91 -55.48
CA GLU A 81 -3.78 -7.36 -55.66
C GLU A 81 -4.47 -7.96 -54.43
N GLU A 82 -5.33 -8.96 -54.63
CA GLU A 82 -6.21 -9.49 -53.57
C GLU A 82 -5.46 -10.01 -52.33
N SER A 83 -4.28 -10.60 -52.55
CA SER A 83 -3.36 -11.06 -51.50
C SER A 83 -2.77 -9.90 -50.70
N GLU A 84 -2.25 -8.88 -51.38
CA GLU A 84 -1.66 -7.68 -50.76
C GLU A 84 -2.73 -6.87 -50.00
N ARG A 85 -3.91 -6.70 -50.61
CA ARG A 85 -5.07 -6.05 -50.00
C ARG A 85 -5.48 -6.74 -48.70
N ARG A 86 -5.50 -8.08 -48.66
CA ARG A 86 -5.86 -8.84 -47.46
C ARG A 86 -4.84 -8.61 -46.34
N ILE A 87 -3.55 -8.62 -46.67
CA ILE A 87 -2.47 -8.38 -45.70
C ILE A 87 -2.57 -6.96 -45.10
N GLU A 88 -2.76 -5.94 -45.94
CA GLU A 88 -2.91 -4.55 -45.48
C GLU A 88 -4.15 -4.36 -44.60
N LEU A 89 -5.30 -4.96 -44.97
CA LEU A 89 -6.51 -4.93 -44.14
C LEU A 89 -6.33 -5.65 -42.80
N LEU A 90 -5.59 -6.76 -42.77
CA LEU A 90 -5.24 -7.48 -41.54
C LEU A 90 -4.32 -6.65 -40.63
N LEU A 91 -3.36 -5.91 -41.19
CA LEU A 91 -2.49 -5.00 -40.42
C LEU A 91 -3.29 -3.86 -39.77
N ILE A 92 -4.20 -3.23 -40.53
CA ILE A 92 -5.08 -2.18 -40.00
C ILE A 92 -6.01 -2.75 -38.93
N LEU A 93 -6.54 -3.95 -39.15
CA LEU A 93 -7.39 -4.63 -38.19
C LEU A 93 -6.62 -4.96 -36.90
N PHE A 94 -5.38 -5.43 -37.01
CA PHE A 94 -4.50 -5.71 -35.88
C PHE A 94 -4.30 -4.46 -35.02
N ASP A 95 -3.92 -3.33 -35.64
CA ASP A 95 -3.74 -2.07 -34.93
C ASP A 95 -5.03 -1.56 -34.28
N ARG A 96 -6.17 -1.72 -34.96
CA ARG A 96 -7.48 -1.33 -34.42
C ARG A 96 -7.86 -2.18 -33.20
N VAL A 97 -7.62 -3.48 -33.25
CA VAL A 97 -7.86 -4.41 -32.14
C VAL A 97 -6.94 -4.09 -30.97
N LYS A 98 -5.65 -3.86 -31.24
CA LYS A 98 -4.65 -3.46 -30.24
C LYS A 98 -5.03 -2.16 -29.53
N ILE A 99 -5.42 -1.13 -30.26
CA ILE A 99 -5.89 0.15 -29.67
C ILE A 99 -7.11 -0.07 -28.78
N ARG A 100 -8.06 -0.94 -29.20
CA ARG A 100 -9.24 -1.25 -28.39
C ARG A 100 -8.86 -2.01 -27.12
N ARG A 101 -7.98 -3.00 -27.22
CA ARG A 101 -7.44 -3.78 -26.11
C ARG A 101 -6.74 -2.89 -25.09
N ASP A 102 -5.88 -1.98 -25.55
CA ASP A 102 -5.14 -1.05 -24.68
C ASP A 102 -6.07 -0.03 -24.01
N LYS A 103 -7.12 0.44 -24.70
CA LYS A 103 -8.15 1.28 -24.08
C LYS A 103 -8.91 0.56 -22.97
N VAL A 104 -9.23 -0.72 -23.18
CA VAL A 104 -9.87 -1.56 -22.14
C VAL A 104 -8.90 -1.76 -20.98
N ALA A 105 -7.65 -2.15 -21.24
CA ALA A 105 -6.64 -2.34 -20.20
C ALA A 105 -6.41 -1.08 -19.35
N LYS A 106 -6.21 0.09 -19.99
CA LYS A 106 -6.05 1.37 -19.27
C LYS A 106 -7.29 1.75 -18.48
N ARG A 107 -8.49 1.48 -19.03
CA ARG A 107 -9.73 1.74 -18.31
C ARG A 107 -9.80 0.88 -17.05
N GLU A 108 -9.44 -0.39 -17.13
CA GLU A 108 -9.43 -1.28 -15.97
C GLU A 108 -8.34 -0.91 -14.95
N GLU A 109 -7.16 -0.51 -15.39
CA GLU A 109 -6.07 -0.03 -14.52
C GLU A 109 -6.47 1.21 -13.72
N ILE A 110 -7.00 2.24 -14.39
CA ILE A 110 -7.51 3.47 -13.76
C ILE A 110 -8.61 3.15 -12.76
N LEU A 111 -9.46 2.21 -13.13
CA LEU A 111 -10.55 1.73 -12.30
C LEU A 111 -10.02 0.99 -11.06
N ASP A 112 -9.05 0.10 -11.20
CA ASP A 112 -8.44 -0.61 -10.07
C ASP A 112 -7.67 0.35 -9.15
N GLU A 113 -6.99 1.38 -9.70
CA GLU A 113 -6.40 2.46 -8.90
C GLU A 113 -7.44 3.26 -8.11
N ILE A 114 -8.61 3.51 -8.70
CA ILE A 114 -9.71 4.20 -8.03
C ILE A 114 -10.26 3.33 -6.90
N GLU A 115 -10.39 2.02 -7.11
CA GLU A 115 -10.78 1.08 -6.04
C GLU A 115 -9.74 1.08 -4.92
N GLU A 116 -8.45 1.06 -5.24
CA GLU A 116 -7.37 1.14 -4.25
C GLU A 116 -7.40 2.45 -3.45
N LYS A 117 -7.76 3.57 -4.09
CA LYS A 117 -7.87 4.90 -3.46
C LYS A 117 -9.18 5.09 -2.68
N LEU A 118 -10.27 4.44 -3.09
CA LEU A 118 -11.59 4.53 -2.44
C LEU A 118 -11.76 3.53 -1.31
N VAL A 119 -11.10 2.39 -1.37
CA VAL A 119 -10.90 1.55 -0.20
C VAL A 119 -10.06 2.41 0.74
N PRO A 120 -10.62 2.97 1.84
CA PRO A 120 -9.82 3.72 2.79
C PRO A 120 -8.60 2.86 3.12
N PRO A 121 -7.38 3.44 3.18
CA PRO A 121 -6.14 2.67 3.33
C PRO A 121 -6.42 1.64 4.39
N LYS A 122 -6.55 0.37 3.97
CA LYS A 122 -7.10 -0.70 4.80
C LYS A 122 -6.43 -0.49 6.14
N SER A 123 -7.24 -0.13 7.13
CA SER A 123 -6.76 0.23 8.47
C SER A 123 -5.60 -0.70 8.77
N PHE A 124 -4.48 -0.18 9.27
CA PHE A 124 -3.22 -0.89 9.59
C PHE A 124 -3.39 -2.21 10.40
N PHE A 125 -4.62 -2.63 10.68
CA PHE A 125 -5.08 -3.81 11.39
C PHE A 125 -5.98 -4.79 10.59
N ASP A 126 -6.45 -4.48 9.37
CA ASP A 126 -7.52 -5.25 8.69
C ASP A 126 -7.07 -6.23 7.58
N VAL A 127 -5.76 -6.37 7.30
CA VAL A 127 -5.28 -7.28 6.23
C VAL A 127 -5.13 -8.75 6.67
N SER A 128 -5.48 -9.06 7.90
CA SER A 128 -5.84 -10.42 8.25
C SER A 128 -6.91 -10.36 9.30
N GLU A 129 -8.17 -10.57 8.92
CA GLU A 129 -9.13 -11.08 9.90
C GLU A 129 -8.46 -12.33 10.52
N PRO A 130 -8.06 -12.30 11.81
CA PRO A 130 -7.75 -13.55 12.47
C PRO A 130 -9.00 -14.40 12.32
N ALA A 131 -8.85 -15.66 11.88
CA ALA A 131 -9.95 -16.60 11.84
C ALA A 131 -10.79 -16.38 13.10
N VAL A 132 -12.10 -16.16 12.94
CA VAL A 132 -13.00 -15.74 14.03
C VAL A 132 -13.08 -16.90 15.04
N GLU A 133 -12.09 -16.99 15.92
CA GLU A 133 -12.00 -18.04 16.93
C GLU A 133 -12.97 -17.78 18.09
N ASP A 134 -13.44 -16.53 18.23
CA ASP A 134 -14.36 -16.13 19.30
C ASP A 134 -15.74 -15.72 18.75
N LYS A 135 -16.78 -16.39 19.26
CA LYS A 135 -18.18 -16.00 19.07
C LYS A 135 -18.49 -14.57 19.57
N TYR A 136 -17.62 -13.98 20.38
CA TYR A 136 -17.84 -12.69 21.04
C TYR A 136 -16.68 -11.71 20.77
N LYS A 137 -16.99 -10.60 20.09
CA LYS A 137 -16.06 -9.48 19.88
C LYS A 137 -16.00 -8.58 21.13
N LEU A 138 -15.41 -9.08 22.21
CA LEU A 138 -15.18 -8.29 23.43
C LEU A 138 -13.79 -7.63 23.39
N PRO A 139 -13.64 -6.38 23.89
CA PRO A 139 -12.34 -5.73 24.01
C PRO A 139 -11.36 -6.55 24.87
N ALA A 140 -10.07 -6.56 24.52
CA ALA A 140 -9.05 -7.30 25.27
C ALA A 140 -9.01 -6.93 26.77
N ALA A 141 -9.25 -5.65 27.10
CA ALA A 141 -9.35 -5.16 28.47
C ALA A 141 -10.48 -5.80 29.29
N MET A 142 -11.56 -6.26 28.66
CA MET A 142 -12.63 -6.97 29.38
C MET A 142 -12.21 -8.41 29.73
N TRP A 143 -11.46 -9.08 28.85
CA TRP A 143 -10.95 -10.42 29.12
C TRP A 143 -9.91 -10.42 30.23
N GLU A 144 -8.99 -9.45 30.22
CA GLU A 144 -8.02 -9.25 31.31
C GLU A 144 -8.72 -9.06 32.66
N GLN A 145 -9.74 -8.21 32.72
CA GLN A 145 -10.51 -7.98 33.94
C GLN A 145 -11.21 -9.25 34.44
N VAL A 146 -11.70 -10.11 33.55
CA VAL A 146 -12.36 -11.37 33.91
C VAL A 146 -11.35 -12.38 34.47
N ILE A 147 -10.15 -12.45 33.90
CA ILE A 147 -9.07 -13.31 34.40
C ILE A 147 -8.62 -12.83 35.78
N GLU A 148 -8.33 -11.54 35.94
CA GLU A 148 -7.73 -10.97 37.15
C GLU A 148 -8.69 -10.85 38.35
N LYS A 149 -10.00 -10.60 38.12
CA LYS A 149 -10.93 -10.43 39.24
C LYS A 149 -11.23 -11.73 39.96
N ALA A 150 -10.75 -11.87 41.19
CA ALA A 150 -11.25 -12.90 42.10
C ALA A 150 -12.77 -12.71 42.34
N PRO A 151 -13.53 -13.80 42.59
CA PRO A 151 -14.91 -13.70 43.03
C PRO A 151 -15.02 -12.76 44.25
N ALA A 152 -15.97 -11.83 44.22
CA ALA A 152 -16.13 -10.90 45.32
C ALA A 152 -16.46 -11.65 46.63
N ARG A 153 -15.83 -11.26 47.75
CA ARG A 153 -16.01 -11.94 49.05
C ARG A 153 -17.48 -12.06 49.46
N LYS A 154 -18.27 -11.01 49.26
CA LYS A 154 -19.72 -11.00 49.51
C LYS A 154 -20.47 -12.09 48.72
N ILE A 155 -20.09 -12.33 47.47
CA ILE A 155 -20.71 -13.36 46.61
C ILE A 155 -20.31 -14.75 47.11
N MET A 156 -19.06 -14.93 47.52
CA MET A 156 -18.59 -16.20 48.11
C MET A 156 -19.28 -16.51 49.44
N GLU A 157 -19.51 -15.52 50.29
CA GLU A 157 -20.26 -15.65 51.54
C GLU A 157 -21.72 -16.07 51.28
N ILE A 158 -22.38 -15.44 50.31
CA ILE A 158 -23.75 -15.80 49.90
C ILE A 158 -23.78 -17.23 49.34
N LEU A 159 -22.82 -17.62 48.51
CA LEU A 159 -22.74 -18.97 47.94
C LEU A 159 -22.54 -20.04 49.02
N LEU A 160 -21.74 -19.75 50.05
CA LEU A 160 -21.51 -20.65 51.19
C LEU A 160 -22.73 -20.76 52.10
N GLN A 161 -23.58 -19.74 52.17
CA GLN A 161 -24.84 -19.76 52.90
C GLN A 161 -25.96 -20.51 52.13
N ALA A 162 -25.99 -20.37 50.81
CA ALA A 162 -27.04 -20.94 49.96
C ALA A 162 -26.77 -22.38 49.50
N TYR A 163 -25.50 -22.82 49.47
CA TYR A 163 -25.12 -24.12 48.92
C TYR A 163 -24.14 -24.89 49.82
N PRO A 164 -24.15 -26.23 49.77
CA PRO A 164 -23.18 -27.05 50.48
C PRO A 164 -21.73 -26.76 50.07
N LEU A 165 -20.81 -26.80 51.03
CA LEU A 165 -19.38 -26.49 50.83
C LEU A 165 -18.73 -27.29 49.67
N ALA A 166 -19.14 -28.55 49.48
CA ALA A 166 -18.64 -29.40 48.40
C ALA A 166 -18.97 -28.84 47.00
N VAL A 167 -20.16 -28.24 46.83
CA VAL A 167 -20.61 -27.63 45.58
C VAL A 167 -19.84 -26.33 45.31
N VAL A 168 -19.70 -25.48 46.34
CA VAL A 168 -18.96 -24.22 46.23
C VAL A 168 -17.48 -24.47 45.90
N LYS A 169 -16.85 -25.49 46.50
CA LYS A 169 -15.47 -25.88 46.17
C LYS A 169 -15.32 -26.31 44.70
N LYS A 170 -16.22 -27.15 44.18
CA LYS A 170 -16.21 -27.54 42.77
C LYS A 170 -16.41 -26.33 41.84
N TYR A 171 -17.31 -25.42 42.19
CA TYR A 171 -17.53 -24.19 41.43
C TYR A 171 -16.26 -23.33 41.33
N VAL A 172 -15.53 -23.14 42.43
CA VAL A 172 -14.27 -22.36 42.43
C VAL A 172 -13.20 -23.02 41.55
N ILE A 173 -13.11 -24.35 41.57
CA ILE A 173 -12.19 -25.10 40.70
C ILE A 173 -12.55 -24.87 39.23
N TYR A 174 -13.80 -25.11 38.84
CA TYR A 174 -14.23 -24.88 37.46
C TYR A 174 -14.05 -23.43 37.01
N LEU A 175 -14.29 -22.46 37.90
CA LEU A 175 -14.07 -21.05 37.61
C LEU A 175 -12.58 -20.74 37.37
N GLY A 176 -11.67 -21.43 38.07
CA GLY A 176 -10.24 -21.40 37.79
C GLY A 176 -9.90 -21.97 36.42
N ASP A 177 -10.39 -23.18 36.12
CA ASP A 177 -10.15 -23.87 34.85
C ASP A 177 -10.64 -23.05 33.64
N TYR A 178 -11.83 -22.43 33.75
CA TYR A 178 -12.38 -21.56 32.70
C TYR A 178 -11.53 -20.30 32.50
N LYS A 179 -11.03 -19.70 33.57
CA LYS A 179 -10.13 -18.54 33.48
C LYS A 179 -8.80 -18.88 32.81
N GLU A 180 -8.25 -20.05 33.14
CA GLU A 180 -7.02 -20.54 32.51
C GLU A 180 -7.22 -20.77 31.00
N GLN A 181 -8.34 -21.38 30.61
CA GLN A 181 -8.67 -21.55 29.19
C GLN A 181 -8.81 -20.21 28.45
N ILE A 182 -9.44 -19.21 29.07
CA ILE A 182 -9.54 -17.85 28.51
C ILE A 182 -8.14 -17.23 28.38
N ALA A 183 -7.28 -17.37 29.39
CA ALA A 183 -5.92 -16.85 29.37
C ALA A 183 -5.07 -17.50 28.26
N GLN A 184 -5.15 -18.82 28.09
CA GLN A 184 -4.44 -19.53 27.02
C GLN A 184 -4.90 -19.09 25.62
N ARG A 185 -6.21 -18.87 25.43
CA ARG A 185 -6.75 -18.35 24.16
C ARG A 185 -6.27 -16.93 23.89
N MET A 186 -6.32 -16.06 24.90
CA MET A 186 -5.83 -14.69 24.80
C MET A 186 -4.33 -14.66 24.46
N GLN A 187 -3.53 -15.51 25.08
CA GLN A 187 -2.11 -15.63 24.78
C GLN A 187 -1.86 -16.04 23.32
N ARG A 188 -2.55 -17.08 22.81
CA ARG A 188 -2.44 -17.47 21.40
C ARG A 188 -2.83 -16.35 20.45
N ARG A 189 -3.89 -15.61 20.77
CA ARG A 189 -4.30 -14.43 19.99
C ARG A 189 -3.19 -13.37 19.95
N HIS A 190 -2.59 -13.05 21.09
CA HIS A 190 -1.47 -12.09 21.12
C HIS A 190 -0.25 -12.59 20.36
N GLU A 191 0.09 -13.87 20.47
CA GLU A 191 1.19 -14.48 19.71
C GLU A 191 0.95 -14.41 18.20
N ASN A 192 -0.29 -14.66 17.75
CA ASN A 192 -0.68 -14.54 16.35
C ASN A 192 -0.55 -13.10 15.85
N VAL A 193 -1.06 -12.12 16.61
CA VAL A 193 -0.94 -10.68 16.27
C VAL A 193 0.53 -10.27 16.21
N VAL A 194 1.34 -10.65 17.20
CA VAL A 194 2.78 -10.34 17.22
C VAL A 194 3.50 -10.97 16.03
N SER A 195 3.17 -12.21 15.67
CA SER A 195 3.74 -12.90 14.51
C SER A 195 3.39 -12.20 13.20
N GLN A 196 2.13 -11.76 13.05
CA GLN A 196 1.67 -10.99 11.90
C GLN A 196 2.39 -9.65 11.80
N MET A 197 2.43 -8.87 12.89
CA MET A 197 3.15 -7.59 12.94
C MET A 197 4.63 -7.77 12.56
N LYS A 198 5.30 -8.82 13.06
CA LYS A 198 6.70 -9.10 12.68
C LYS A 198 6.86 -9.39 11.19
N LYS A 199 5.92 -10.14 10.59
CA LYS A 199 5.94 -10.46 9.16
C LYS A 199 5.72 -9.21 8.31
N GLU A 200 4.82 -8.34 8.74
CA GLU A 200 4.53 -7.07 8.07
C GLU A 200 5.70 -6.10 8.17
N LEU A 201 6.31 -5.97 9.35
CA LEU A 201 7.48 -5.11 9.56
C LEU A 201 8.66 -5.54 8.68
N ARG A 202 8.83 -6.85 8.45
CA ARG A 202 9.85 -7.36 7.50
C ARG A 202 9.51 -6.99 6.06
N LYS A 203 8.26 -7.19 5.63
CA LYS A 203 7.83 -6.82 4.27
C LYS A 203 7.99 -5.32 4.01
N GLU A 204 7.65 -4.49 4.99
CA GLU A 204 7.81 -3.05 4.91
C GLU A 204 9.29 -2.67 4.84
N GLY A 205 10.14 -3.29 5.67
CA GLY A 205 11.59 -3.11 5.59
C GLY A 205 12.18 -3.52 4.23
N GLU A 206 11.73 -4.63 3.64
CA GLU A 206 12.14 -5.07 2.30
C GLU A 206 11.72 -4.07 1.22
N LYS A 207 10.48 -3.56 1.28
CA LYS A 207 10.01 -2.52 0.36
C LYS A 207 10.85 -1.24 0.47
N MET A 208 11.10 -0.78 1.70
CA MET A 208 11.92 0.42 1.93
C MET A 208 13.34 0.26 1.39
N LYS A 209 13.92 -0.93 1.56
CA LYS A 209 15.24 -1.27 1.01
C LYS A 209 15.23 -1.21 -0.52
N LEU A 210 14.22 -1.80 -1.17
CA LEU A 210 14.08 -1.75 -2.62
C LEU A 210 13.98 -0.30 -3.13
N THR A 211 13.15 0.53 -2.48
CA THR A 211 13.01 1.94 -2.86
C THR A 211 14.30 2.73 -2.67
N ALA A 212 15.10 2.40 -1.66
CA ALA A 212 16.42 3.01 -1.45
C ALA A 212 17.41 2.60 -2.57
N GLU A 213 17.44 1.32 -2.93
CA GLU A 213 18.28 0.81 -4.02
C GLU A 213 17.88 1.37 -5.40
N GLU A 214 16.59 1.64 -5.63
CA GLU A 214 16.10 2.31 -6.83
C GLU A 214 16.49 3.79 -6.87
N ALA A 215 16.38 4.49 -5.74
CA ALA A 215 16.79 5.89 -5.61
C ALA A 215 18.31 6.05 -5.79
N GLU A 216 19.11 5.13 -5.25
CA GLU A 216 20.57 5.11 -5.43
C GLU A 216 20.93 4.93 -6.92
N ARG A 217 20.32 3.95 -7.59
CA ARG A 217 20.48 3.76 -9.05
C ARG A 217 20.06 4.98 -9.86
N ALA A 218 18.98 5.66 -9.48
CA ALA A 218 18.55 6.88 -10.14
C ALA A 218 19.56 8.02 -9.97
N CYS A 219 20.15 8.16 -8.77
CA CYS A 219 21.20 9.13 -8.49
C CYS A 219 22.47 8.85 -9.31
N ASP A 220 22.91 7.59 -9.38
CA ASP A 220 24.08 7.19 -10.16
C ASP A 220 23.87 7.49 -11.65
N ASN A 221 22.70 7.16 -12.19
CA ASN A 221 22.33 7.48 -13.57
C ASN A 221 22.32 8.99 -13.82
N ALA A 222 21.75 9.79 -12.91
CA ALA A 222 21.74 11.25 -13.03
C ALA A 222 23.16 11.83 -13.01
N MET A 223 24.04 11.31 -12.15
CA MET A 223 25.46 11.70 -12.09
C MET A 223 26.22 11.34 -13.36
N ALA A 224 25.97 10.16 -13.93
CA ALA A 224 26.57 9.73 -15.20
C ALA A 224 26.14 10.63 -16.37
N VAL A 225 24.84 10.95 -16.47
CA VAL A 225 24.32 11.88 -17.48
C VAL A 225 24.94 13.27 -17.31
N LEU A 226 25.02 13.77 -16.08
CA LEU A 226 25.60 15.08 -15.79
C LEU A 226 27.09 15.15 -16.17
N ALA A 227 27.85 14.07 -15.94
CA ALA A 227 29.24 13.96 -16.37
C ALA A 227 29.36 14.01 -17.90
N ALA A 228 28.52 13.25 -18.62
CA ALA A 228 28.51 13.24 -20.09
C ALA A 228 28.14 14.62 -20.67
N VAL A 229 27.15 15.31 -20.10
CA VAL A 229 26.76 16.67 -20.50
C VAL A 229 27.90 17.66 -20.27
N LYS A 230 28.58 17.59 -19.13
CA LYS A 230 29.77 18.43 -18.85
C LYS A 230 30.88 18.19 -19.86
N GLU A 231 31.14 16.94 -20.23
CA GLU A 231 32.17 16.61 -21.21
C GLU A 231 31.82 17.15 -22.60
N GLN A 232 30.58 16.99 -23.05
CA GLN A 232 30.10 17.55 -24.32
C GLN A 232 30.16 19.08 -24.33
N TYR A 233 29.80 19.73 -23.22
CA TYR A 233 29.89 21.18 -23.07
C TYR A 233 31.34 21.66 -23.20
N LEU A 234 32.28 21.00 -22.53
CA LEU A 234 33.71 21.34 -22.62
C LEU A 234 34.26 21.15 -24.03
N LYS A 235 33.83 20.10 -24.74
CA LYS A 235 34.20 19.85 -26.15
C LYS A 235 33.70 20.97 -27.06
N LYS A 236 32.41 21.34 -26.97
CA LYS A 236 31.85 22.49 -27.70
C LYS A 236 32.59 23.79 -27.43
N LEU A 237 32.88 24.07 -26.15
CA LEU A 237 33.56 25.29 -25.75
C LEU A 237 35.02 25.36 -26.26
N ALA A 238 35.66 24.20 -26.42
CA ALA A 238 36.98 24.10 -27.04
C ALA A 238 36.93 24.27 -28.57
N GLU A 239 35.87 23.80 -29.24
CA GLU A 239 35.64 23.99 -30.67
C GLU A 239 35.33 25.45 -31.01
N GLU A 240 34.48 26.12 -30.22
CA GLU A 240 34.18 27.55 -30.37
C GLU A 240 35.43 28.43 -30.17
N ARG A 241 36.31 28.07 -29.23
CA ARG A 241 37.60 28.75 -29.02
C ARG A 241 38.60 28.54 -30.16
N LYS A 242 38.47 27.45 -30.94
CA LYS A 242 39.30 27.22 -32.13
C LYS A 242 38.74 27.98 -33.34
N GLN A 243 37.42 28.07 -33.49
CA GLN A 243 36.78 28.81 -34.57
C GLN A 243 36.90 30.34 -34.41
N GLY A 244 36.98 30.86 -33.18
CA GLY A 244 37.14 32.30 -32.92
C GLY A 244 38.55 32.87 -33.16
N LYS A 245 39.53 32.09 -33.66
CA LYS A 245 40.92 32.54 -33.88
C LYS A 245 41.30 32.77 -35.35
N GLU A 246 40.46 32.40 -36.30
CA GLU A 246 40.72 32.61 -37.73
C GLU A 246 39.76 33.65 -38.31
N GLY A 247 40.25 34.89 -38.36
CA GLY A 247 39.80 35.93 -39.28
C GLY A 247 38.76 36.91 -38.76
N LYS A 248 39.11 38.21 -38.78
CA LYS A 248 38.52 39.19 -39.71
C LYS A 248 39.05 40.61 -39.49
N GLU A 249 39.49 41.24 -40.59
CA GLU A 249 39.42 42.69 -40.81
C GLU A 249 38.33 42.99 -41.87
N ASP A 250 37.52 44.01 -41.54
CA ASP A 250 36.74 45.01 -42.29
C ASP A 250 35.69 44.67 -43.40
N LEU A 251 34.42 44.68 -42.95
CA LEU A 251 33.12 45.23 -43.45
C LEU A 251 32.80 45.32 -44.99
N PRO A 252 31.56 45.02 -45.47
CA PRO A 252 30.26 45.21 -44.83
C PRO A 252 29.28 44.01 -44.97
N GLU A 253 29.70 42.81 -44.56
CA GLU A 253 28.79 41.77 -44.02
C GLU A 253 28.70 41.86 -42.48
N HIS A 254 29.62 42.63 -41.90
CA HIS A 254 29.79 42.77 -40.46
C HIS A 254 28.59 43.39 -39.77
N SER A 255 27.80 44.24 -40.44
CA SER A 255 26.60 44.84 -39.85
C SER A 255 25.49 43.82 -39.66
N GLN A 256 25.28 42.93 -40.64
CA GLN A 256 24.34 41.81 -40.51
C GLN A 256 24.85 40.76 -39.52
N LEU A 257 26.17 40.56 -39.45
CA LEU A 257 26.79 39.69 -38.46
C LEU A 257 26.64 40.27 -37.04
N TYR A 258 26.79 41.58 -36.87
CA TYR A 258 26.57 42.28 -35.60
C TYR A 258 25.09 42.26 -35.21
N GLU A 259 24.15 42.38 -36.14
CA GLU A 259 22.72 42.21 -35.87
C GLU A 259 22.39 40.78 -35.45
N LYS A 260 22.88 39.77 -36.18
CA LYS A 260 22.71 38.35 -35.81
C LYS A 260 23.38 38.03 -34.48
N MET A 261 24.54 38.60 -34.20
CA MET A 261 25.27 38.40 -32.94
C MET A 261 24.56 39.13 -31.79
N LYS A 262 23.96 40.29 -32.04
CA LYS A 262 23.12 41.02 -31.09
C LYS A 262 21.82 40.26 -30.81
N GLU A 263 21.15 39.70 -31.82
CA GLU A 263 19.98 38.83 -31.64
C GLU A 263 20.35 37.57 -30.86
N ALA A 264 21.44 36.89 -31.21
CA ALA A 264 21.91 35.72 -30.47
C ALA A 264 22.30 36.06 -29.02
N MET A 265 22.85 37.26 -28.79
CA MET A 265 23.19 37.74 -27.45
C MET A 265 21.93 38.09 -26.65
N TYR A 266 20.90 38.66 -27.28
CA TYR A 266 19.59 38.88 -26.67
C TYR A 266 18.86 37.57 -26.36
N ASP A 267 18.90 36.59 -27.26
CA ASP A 267 18.31 35.26 -27.04
C ASP A 267 19.02 34.49 -25.93
N THR A 268 20.35 34.60 -25.84
CA THR A 268 21.10 34.00 -24.73
C THR A 268 20.84 34.73 -23.43
N GLN A 269 20.77 36.06 -23.42
CA GLN A 269 20.37 36.82 -22.24
C GLN A 269 18.96 36.41 -21.76
N LYS A 270 18.00 36.30 -22.68
CA LYS A 270 16.63 35.90 -22.36
C LYS A 270 16.57 34.48 -21.80
N LYS A 271 17.31 33.54 -22.39
CA LYS A 271 17.42 32.16 -21.87
C LYS A 271 18.03 32.13 -20.48
N VAL A 272 19.07 32.92 -20.22
CA VAL A 272 19.70 33.03 -18.90
C VAL A 272 18.75 33.65 -17.88
N GLU A 273 17.96 34.66 -18.27
CA GLU A 273 16.93 35.25 -17.40
C GLU A 273 15.78 34.28 -17.09
N GLU A 274 15.31 33.52 -18.08
CA GLU A 274 14.31 32.46 -17.91
C GLU A 274 14.84 31.33 -17.01
N GLU A 275 16.11 30.95 -17.16
CA GLU A 275 16.75 29.92 -16.35
C GLU A 275 17.00 30.41 -14.91
N ALA A 276 17.33 31.69 -14.73
CA ALA A 276 17.43 32.33 -13.41
C ALA A 276 16.06 32.42 -12.71
N LEU A 277 14.98 32.71 -13.45
CA LEU A 277 13.61 32.68 -12.94
C LEU A 277 13.19 31.27 -12.53
N ARG A 278 13.52 30.27 -13.36
CA ARG A 278 13.31 28.85 -13.04
C ARG A 278 14.11 28.41 -11.81
N GLY A 279 15.34 28.89 -11.67
CA GLY A 279 16.17 28.69 -10.49
C GLY A 279 15.54 29.28 -9.22
N LYS A 280 15.03 30.50 -9.29
CA LYS A 280 14.29 31.12 -8.16
C LYS A 280 13.02 30.34 -7.80
N PHE A 281 12.28 29.86 -8.79
CA PHE A 281 11.09 29.05 -8.57
C PHE A 281 11.42 27.70 -7.92
N LEU A 282 12.45 27.01 -8.40
CA LEU A 282 12.92 25.76 -7.80
C LEU A 282 13.44 25.97 -6.38
N ALA A 283 14.19 27.04 -6.12
CA ALA A 283 14.62 27.39 -4.76
C ALA A 283 13.44 27.64 -3.82
N SER A 284 12.38 28.29 -4.31
CA SER A 284 11.13 28.47 -3.55
C SER A 284 10.44 27.14 -3.25
N GLN A 285 10.39 26.21 -4.21
CA GLN A 285 9.82 24.87 -3.97
C GLN A 285 10.65 24.05 -2.98
N ILE A 286 11.98 24.12 -3.08
CA ILE A 286 12.89 23.46 -2.14
C ILE A 286 12.67 24.00 -0.72
N ASN A 287 12.59 25.32 -0.55
CA ASN A 287 12.32 25.90 0.76
C ASN A 287 10.97 25.47 1.33
N SER A 288 9.91 25.45 0.51
CA SER A 288 8.59 24.99 0.95
C SER A 288 8.60 23.51 1.36
N LEU A 289 9.29 22.64 0.60
CA LEU A 289 9.48 21.23 0.97
C LEU A 289 10.29 21.08 2.26
N ASN A 290 11.31 21.91 2.46
CA ASN A 290 12.11 21.89 3.67
C ASN A 290 11.27 22.28 4.90
N GLU A 291 10.45 23.33 4.81
CA GLU A 291 9.51 23.73 5.86
C GLU A 291 8.50 22.62 6.19
N GLN A 292 7.95 21.94 5.17
CA GLN A 292 7.06 20.80 5.38
C GLN A 292 7.78 19.62 6.06
N THR A 293 9.01 19.35 5.67
CA THR A 293 9.84 18.28 6.26
C THR A 293 10.14 18.56 7.72
N GLU A 294 10.50 19.82 8.05
CA GLU A 294 10.74 20.25 9.41
C GLU A 294 9.47 20.17 10.27
N HIS A 295 8.31 20.52 9.70
CA HIS A 295 7.03 20.36 10.37
C HIS A 295 6.70 18.89 10.70
N ILE A 296 6.89 17.98 9.73
CA ILE A 296 6.68 16.54 9.93
C ILE A 296 7.65 15.99 10.99
N MET A 297 8.90 16.43 10.98
CA MET A 297 9.90 16.02 11.97
C MET A 297 9.50 16.47 13.38
N ASN A 298 9.05 17.72 13.53
CA ASN A 298 8.59 18.25 14.82
C ASN A 298 7.36 17.50 15.36
N VAL A 299 6.37 17.23 14.50
CA VAL A 299 5.18 16.43 14.89
C VAL A 299 5.58 15.01 15.28
N SER A 300 6.52 14.39 14.56
CA SER A 300 7.00 13.04 14.86
C SER A 300 7.73 12.98 16.20
N VAL A 301 8.58 13.97 16.50
CA VAL A 301 9.26 14.09 17.80
C VAL A 301 8.27 14.23 18.95
N ASP A 302 7.20 15.01 18.78
CA ASP A 302 6.16 15.18 19.80
C ASP A 302 5.35 13.90 20.03
N ILE A 303 5.05 13.15 18.97
CA ILE A 303 4.37 11.84 19.08
C ILE A 303 5.27 10.85 19.82
N ILE A 304 6.56 10.79 19.49
CA ILE A 304 7.53 9.93 20.16
C ILE A 304 7.60 10.27 21.65
N LYS A 305 7.77 11.55 22.01
CA LYS A 305 7.80 11.99 23.42
C LYS A 305 6.54 11.60 24.18
N ARG A 306 5.35 11.84 23.63
CA ARG A 306 4.08 11.44 24.25
C ARG A 306 3.97 9.93 24.44
N THR A 307 4.53 9.16 23.52
CA THR A 307 4.54 7.69 23.57
C THR A 307 5.53 7.18 24.63
N GLU A 308 6.72 7.77 24.70
CA GLU A 308 7.71 7.48 25.74
C GLU A 308 7.18 7.80 27.14
N GLU A 309 6.50 8.93 27.33
CA GLU A 309 5.87 9.27 28.61
C GLU A 309 4.84 8.23 29.05
N LYS A 310 4.01 7.73 28.12
CA LYS A 310 3.05 6.66 28.39
C LYS A 310 3.77 5.36 28.75
N ASN A 311 4.83 5.00 28.02
CA ASN A 311 5.64 3.81 28.30
C ASN A 311 6.31 3.88 29.67
N ILE A 312 6.84 5.04 30.07
CA ILE A 312 7.42 5.25 31.40
C ILE A 312 6.35 5.08 32.49
N ARG A 313 5.11 5.56 32.27
CA ARG A 313 4.00 5.33 33.22
C ARG A 313 3.66 3.85 33.34
N ILE A 314 3.59 3.12 32.22
CA ILE A 314 3.36 1.66 32.21
C ILE A 314 4.47 0.95 33.00
N LEU A 315 5.74 1.27 32.76
CA LEU A 315 6.87 0.68 33.48
C LEU A 315 6.82 0.94 34.99
N ARG A 316 6.43 2.15 35.42
CA ARG A 316 6.21 2.44 36.85
C ARG A 316 5.09 1.58 37.44
N ASN A 317 3.99 1.40 36.69
CA ASN A 317 2.88 0.57 37.14
C ASN A 317 3.28 -0.92 37.23
N ILE A 318 4.05 -1.43 36.26
CA ILE A 318 4.63 -2.78 36.32
C ILE A 318 5.51 -2.94 37.55
N LYS A 319 6.38 -1.97 37.86
CA LYS A 319 7.21 -2.00 39.08
C LYS A 319 6.36 -2.04 40.35
N LYS A 320 5.31 -1.23 40.44
CA LYS A 320 4.37 -1.24 41.58
C LYS A 320 3.65 -2.58 41.71
N LEU A 321 3.20 -3.16 40.61
CA LEU A 321 2.55 -4.48 40.59
C LEU A 321 3.50 -5.59 41.02
N LYS A 322 4.74 -5.61 40.52
CA LYS A 322 5.76 -6.58 40.97
C LYS A 322 6.01 -6.48 42.46
N ALA A 323 6.12 -5.28 43.02
CA ALA A 323 6.28 -5.09 44.46
C ALA A 323 5.06 -5.58 45.26
N ALA A 324 3.85 -5.35 44.75
CA ALA A 324 2.62 -5.84 45.38
C ALA A 324 2.53 -7.38 45.33
N ILE A 325 2.83 -8.01 44.19
CA ILE A 325 2.88 -9.47 44.03
C ILE A 325 3.86 -10.07 45.03
N HIS A 326 5.09 -9.54 45.10
CA HIS A 326 6.09 -10.03 46.02
C HIS A 326 5.64 -9.95 47.50
N LYS A 327 4.96 -8.86 47.87
CA LYS A 327 4.37 -8.71 49.20
C LYS A 327 3.29 -9.77 49.48
N TYR A 328 2.45 -10.09 48.50
CA TYR A 328 1.43 -11.14 48.65
C TYR A 328 2.04 -12.54 48.69
N GLU A 329 3.10 -12.81 47.92
CA GLU A 329 3.85 -14.07 47.99
C GLU A 329 4.41 -14.31 49.40
N LEU A 330 5.00 -13.29 50.02
CA LEU A 330 5.49 -13.36 51.41
C LEU A 330 4.35 -13.66 52.40
N VAL A 331 3.21 -12.98 52.27
CA VAL A 331 2.04 -13.25 53.14
C VAL A 331 1.52 -14.67 52.96
N ILE A 332 1.48 -15.19 51.74
CA ILE A 332 1.07 -16.57 51.46
C ILE A 332 2.06 -17.57 52.07
N GLN A 333 3.36 -17.31 51.99
CA GLN A 333 4.38 -18.14 52.62
C GLN A 333 4.22 -18.15 54.15
N ASP A 334 4.01 -17.00 54.77
CA ASP A 334 3.77 -16.89 56.22
C ASP A 334 2.53 -17.66 56.66
N ILE A 335 1.43 -17.55 55.90
CA ILE A 335 0.21 -18.33 56.16
C ILE A 335 0.49 -19.82 56.05
N LYS A 336 1.16 -20.28 54.98
CA LYS A 336 1.53 -21.69 54.80
C LYS A 336 2.40 -22.21 55.96
N ASN A 337 3.35 -21.41 56.43
CA ASN A 337 4.24 -21.78 57.53
C ASN A 337 3.47 -21.89 58.86
N ARG A 338 2.55 -20.97 59.14
CA ARG A 338 1.66 -21.03 60.32
C ARG A 338 0.74 -22.25 60.28
N THR A 339 0.14 -22.56 59.12
CA THR A 339 -0.73 -23.73 58.98
C THR A 339 0.02 -25.04 59.19
N LYS A 340 1.27 -25.13 58.73
CA LYS A 340 2.14 -26.28 58.98
C LYS A 340 2.47 -26.45 60.47
N GLN A 341 2.76 -25.37 61.18
CA GLN A 341 3.03 -25.41 62.63
C GLN A 341 1.80 -25.86 63.44
N THR A 342 0.59 -25.40 63.08
CA THR A 342 -0.64 -25.84 63.74
C THR A 342 -1.01 -27.31 63.45
N ALA A 343 -0.65 -27.82 62.27
CA ALA A 343 -0.90 -29.22 61.89
C ALA A 343 0.02 -30.21 62.63
N THR A 344 1.22 -29.79 63.03
CA THR A 344 2.14 -30.62 63.84
C THR A 344 1.86 -30.55 65.35
N GLY A 345 1.06 -29.59 65.82
CA GLY A 345 0.73 -29.40 67.24
C GLY A 345 -0.50 -30.16 67.76
N THR A 346 -1.24 -30.87 66.89
CA THR A 346 -2.51 -31.55 67.23
C THR A 346 -2.43 -33.08 67.25
N SER A 347 -1.23 -33.64 67.44
CA SER A 347 -1.05 -35.06 67.80
C SER A 347 -1.13 -35.23 69.33
N PHE A 348 -2.31 -35.06 69.91
CA PHE A 348 -2.58 -35.53 71.28
C PHE A 348 -2.89 -37.04 71.23
N THR A 349 -1.93 -37.83 71.69
CA THR A 349 -2.12 -39.24 72.06
C THR A 349 -3.15 -39.33 73.19
N VAL A 350 -4.35 -39.82 72.88
CA VAL A 350 -5.26 -40.37 73.89
C VAL A 350 -4.85 -41.84 74.05
N GLN A 351 -4.12 -42.14 75.13
CA GLN A 351 -3.93 -43.52 75.59
C GLN A 351 -5.17 -43.94 76.38
N ILE A 352 -5.73 -45.07 75.98
CA ILE A 352 -6.82 -45.81 76.64
C ILE A 352 -6.30 -46.43 77.93
#